data_AF-C4LHG0-F1
#
_entry.id   AF-C4LHG0-F1
#
_cell.length_a   1.000
_cell.length_b   1.000
_cell.length_c   1.000
_cell.angle_alpha   90.00
_cell.angle_beta   90.00
_cell.angle_gamma   90.00
#
_symmetry.space_group_name_H-M   'P 1'
#
loop_
_entity.id
_entity.type
_entity.pdbx_description
1 polymer ?
#
loop_
_entity_poly.entity_id
_entity_poly.type
_entity_poly.pdbx_seq_one_letter_code
_entity_poly.pdbx_strand_id
1 'polypeptide(L)'
;MAQLITAIDDIAATLQRTDDEPLVIATYLPVGNEPGAHTPGGFIPSLLAALDERIPCRIVIPRVEDKRQLSWHPWSPDSLVTTSFGIREPDERSTPIPFDTVDLAIVPALAYDVAGYRLGQGGGYYDCALAARRSSRQSSGQSSTFRTIGLVHPHEILPAVTHDDWDVQLTTVVTPLGRHRFPGS
;
A
#
# COMPACT_ATOMS: atom_id res chain seq x y z
N MET A 1 -12.61 7.39 -1.52
CA MET A 1 -12.89 5.94 -1.61
C MET A 1 -13.18 5.49 -3.03
N ALA A 2 -14.18 6.04 -3.76
CA ALA A 2 -14.58 5.55 -5.08
C ALA A 2 -13.42 5.32 -6.09
N GLN A 3 -12.55 6.33 -6.28
CA GLN A 3 -11.39 6.21 -7.20
C GLN A 3 -10.41 5.10 -6.81
N LEU A 4 -10.24 4.85 -5.50
CA LEU A 4 -9.38 3.78 -5.00
C LEU A 4 -9.98 2.42 -5.36
N ILE A 5 -11.28 2.24 -5.14
CA ILE A 5 -11.96 0.98 -5.46
C ILE A 5 -11.87 0.68 -6.96
N THR A 6 -12.15 1.67 -7.82
CA THR A 6 -12.00 1.49 -9.27
C THR A 6 -10.56 1.16 -9.67
N ALA A 7 -9.55 1.73 -9.00
CA ALA A 7 -8.17 1.37 -9.25
C ALA A 7 -7.86 -0.08 -8.84
N ILE A 8 -8.41 -0.55 -7.71
CA ILE A 8 -8.29 -1.93 -7.25
C ILE A 8 -8.95 -2.90 -8.24
N ASP A 9 -10.16 -2.60 -8.73
CA ASP A 9 -10.83 -3.48 -9.70
C ASP A 9 -10.04 -3.61 -10.99
N ASP A 10 -9.57 -2.49 -11.54
CA ASP A 10 -8.78 -2.49 -12.77
C ASP A 10 -7.49 -3.29 -12.60
N ILE A 11 -6.86 -3.20 -11.42
CA ILE A 11 -5.67 -4.00 -11.10
C ILE A 11 -6.06 -5.47 -11.02
N ALA A 12 -7.08 -5.82 -10.23
CA ALA A 12 -7.52 -7.20 -10.06
C ALA A 12 -7.87 -7.88 -11.39
N ALA A 13 -8.55 -7.16 -12.30
CA ALA A 13 -8.86 -7.64 -13.64
C ALA A 13 -7.62 -7.98 -14.48
N THR A 14 -6.46 -7.36 -14.19
CA THR A 14 -5.20 -7.68 -14.88
C THR A 14 -4.46 -8.89 -14.29
N LEU A 15 -4.83 -9.35 -13.10
CA LEU A 15 -4.07 -10.36 -12.35
C LEU A 15 -4.31 -11.82 -12.79
N GLN A 16 -5.12 -12.10 -13.81
CA GLN A 16 -5.39 -13.46 -14.34
C GLN A 16 -5.61 -14.52 -13.24
N ARG A 17 -6.33 -14.17 -12.17
CA ARG A 17 -6.54 -15.04 -11.01
C ARG A 17 -7.66 -16.05 -11.26
N THR A 18 -7.62 -17.16 -10.53
CA THR A 18 -8.75 -18.06 -10.36
C THR A 18 -9.70 -17.50 -9.30
N ASP A 19 -11.00 -17.83 -9.42
CA ASP A 19 -12.07 -17.24 -8.59
C ASP A 19 -11.92 -17.54 -7.08
N ASP A 20 -11.13 -18.54 -6.70
CA ASP A 20 -11.01 -19.02 -5.32
C ASP A 20 -9.86 -18.38 -4.51
N GLU A 21 -9.01 -17.54 -5.13
CA GLU A 21 -7.87 -16.94 -4.43
C GLU A 21 -8.08 -15.46 -4.11
N PRO A 22 -8.15 -15.07 -2.83
CA PRO A 22 -8.39 -13.68 -2.47
C PRO A 22 -7.19 -12.78 -2.80
N LEU A 23 -7.49 -11.55 -3.23
CA LEU A 23 -6.53 -10.49 -3.44
C LEU A 23 -5.86 -10.10 -2.12
N VAL A 24 -4.53 -10.21 -2.03
CA VAL A 24 -3.77 -9.80 -0.85
C VAL A 24 -3.33 -8.36 -1.03
N ILE A 25 -3.97 -7.47 -0.27
CA ILE A 25 -3.70 -6.03 -0.30
C ILE A 25 -2.93 -5.64 0.95
N ALA A 26 -1.70 -5.18 0.76
CA ALA A 26 -0.95 -4.48 1.79
C ALA A 26 -1.40 -3.02 1.88
N THR A 27 -1.67 -2.51 3.07
CA THR A 27 -2.03 -1.10 3.29
C THR A 27 -1.50 -0.61 4.63
N TYR A 28 -1.59 0.69 4.87
CA TYR A 28 -1.25 1.33 6.13
C TYR A 28 -2.49 1.63 6.98
N LEU A 29 -2.26 2.02 8.23
CA LEU A 29 -3.26 2.59 9.13
C LEU A 29 -3.10 4.13 9.11
N PRO A 30 -3.97 4.88 8.40
CA PRO A 30 -3.76 6.31 8.22
C PRO A 30 -3.83 7.09 9.52
N VAL A 31 -2.92 8.05 9.71
CA VAL A 31 -2.86 8.93 10.89
C VAL A 31 -2.78 10.41 10.49
N GLY A 32 -3.11 11.31 11.43
CA GLY A 32 -3.02 12.75 11.20
C GLY A 32 -3.89 13.19 10.03
N ASN A 33 -3.24 13.80 9.02
CA ASN A 33 -3.89 14.28 7.80
C ASN A 33 -3.79 13.31 6.62
N GLU A 34 -3.23 12.12 6.81
CA GLU A 34 -3.09 11.15 5.72
C GLU A 34 -4.44 10.79 5.10
N PRO A 35 -4.51 10.54 3.78
CA PRO A 35 -5.73 10.05 3.14
C PRO A 35 -6.28 8.81 3.85
N GLY A 36 -7.52 8.92 4.35
CA GLY A 36 -8.20 7.86 5.10
C GLY A 36 -8.21 8.03 6.63
N ALA A 37 -7.43 8.96 7.20
CA ALA A 37 -7.31 9.13 8.65
C ALA A 37 -8.63 9.53 9.34
N HIS A 38 -9.50 10.23 8.61
CA HIS A 38 -10.80 10.68 9.11
C HIS A 38 -11.98 9.89 8.52
N THR A 39 -11.73 8.71 7.96
CA THR A 39 -12.81 7.86 7.45
C THR A 39 -13.67 7.35 8.61
N PRO A 40 -14.99 7.61 8.63
CA PRO A 40 -15.89 7.10 9.66
C PRO A 40 -15.83 5.57 9.74
N GLY A 41 -15.70 5.03 10.95
CA GLY A 41 -15.54 3.58 11.16
C GLY A 41 -14.15 3.03 10.81
N GLY A 42 -13.23 3.87 10.32
CA GLY A 42 -11.86 3.50 9.97
C GLY A 42 -11.67 3.19 8.48
N PHE A 43 -10.44 3.43 8.01
CA PHE A 43 -10.07 3.25 6.61
C PHE A 43 -10.20 1.79 6.13
N ILE A 44 -9.60 0.84 6.86
CA ILE A 44 -9.62 -0.58 6.47
C ILE A 44 -11.03 -1.19 6.51
N PRO A 45 -11.86 -0.98 7.56
CA PRO A 45 -13.25 -1.43 7.54
C PRO A 45 -14.05 -0.88 6.36
N SER A 46 -13.86 0.40 6.04
CA SER A 46 -14.54 1.03 4.90
C SER A 46 -14.04 0.49 3.55
N LEU A 47 -12.74 0.19 3.44
CA LEU A 47 -12.17 -0.44 2.26
C LEU A 47 -12.72 -1.84 2.05
N LEU A 48 -12.75 -2.66 3.11
CA LEU A 48 -13.32 -4.01 3.09
C LEU A 48 -14.80 -3.98 2.71
N ALA A 49 -15.61 -3.15 3.36
CA ALA A 49 -17.03 -3.01 3.05
C ALA A 49 -17.29 -2.57 1.61
N ALA A 50 -16.39 -1.78 1.02
CA ALA A 50 -16.50 -1.37 -0.38
C ALA A 50 -16.04 -2.44 -1.39
N LEU A 51 -15.27 -3.44 -0.94
CA LEU A 51 -14.75 -4.53 -1.77
C LEU A 51 -15.50 -5.85 -1.62
N ASP A 52 -16.26 -6.05 -0.54
CA ASP A 52 -16.86 -7.32 -0.12
C ASP A 52 -17.61 -8.05 -1.24
N GLU A 53 -18.46 -7.33 -1.99
CA GLU A 53 -19.25 -7.90 -3.10
C GLU A 53 -18.54 -7.88 -4.45
N ARG A 54 -17.33 -7.34 -4.53
CA ARG A 54 -16.61 -7.11 -5.78
C ARG A 54 -15.50 -8.12 -5.98
N ILE A 55 -14.62 -8.23 -4.99
CA ILE A 55 -13.38 -9.01 -5.07
C ILE A 55 -13.08 -9.57 -3.68
N PRO A 56 -13.02 -10.89 -3.50
CA PRO A 56 -12.52 -11.49 -2.28
C PRO A 56 -11.12 -10.96 -2.00
N CYS A 57 -10.90 -10.35 -0.83
CA CYS A 57 -9.61 -9.78 -0.49
C CYS A 57 -9.21 -10.05 0.97
N ARG A 58 -7.91 -10.01 1.22
CA ARG A 58 -7.30 -10.06 2.54
C ARG A 58 -6.43 -8.83 2.71
N ILE A 59 -6.59 -8.15 3.83
CA ILE A 59 -5.79 -6.97 4.16
C ILE A 59 -4.63 -7.39 5.05
N VAL A 60 -3.42 -6.92 4.70
CA VAL A 60 -2.27 -6.94 5.60
C VAL A 60 -1.79 -5.52 5.89
N ILE A 61 -1.29 -5.32 7.10
CA ILE A 61 -0.78 -4.04 7.58
C ILE A 61 0.67 -4.18 8.07
N PRO A 62 1.47 -3.12 7.98
CA PRO A 62 2.85 -3.14 8.42
C PRO A 62 2.95 -3.09 9.94
N ARG A 63 3.98 -3.74 10.48
CA ARG A 63 4.57 -3.43 11.79
C ARG A 63 5.98 -2.92 11.55
N VAL A 64 6.38 -1.88 12.27
CA VAL A 64 7.74 -1.33 12.17
C VAL A 64 8.69 -2.26 12.90
N GLU A 65 9.73 -2.69 12.20
CA GLU A 65 10.80 -3.53 12.75
C GLU A 65 12.12 -2.76 12.79
N ASP A 66 13.12 -3.36 13.43
CA ASP A 66 14.49 -2.84 13.44
C ASP A 66 15.08 -2.71 12.03
N LYS A 67 16.10 -1.86 11.90
CA LYS A 67 16.90 -1.69 10.67
C LYS A 67 16.09 -1.29 9.42
N ARG A 68 15.07 -0.45 9.59
CA ARG A 68 14.21 0.07 8.50
C ARG A 68 13.42 -1.03 7.77
N GLN A 69 13.00 -2.06 8.50
CA GLN A 69 12.22 -3.16 7.95
C GLN A 69 10.74 -3.04 8.31
N LEU A 70 9.89 -3.59 7.45
CA LEU A 70 8.46 -3.77 7.69
C LEU A 70 8.15 -5.26 7.63
N SER A 71 7.51 -5.77 8.68
CA SER A 71 6.84 -7.05 8.67
C SER A 71 5.36 -6.84 8.33
N TRP A 72 4.77 -7.77 7.58
CA TRP A 72 3.40 -7.62 7.07
C TRP A 72 2.49 -8.63 7.74
N HIS A 73 1.47 -8.15 8.42
CA HIS A 73 0.61 -8.98 9.26
C HIS A 73 -0.84 -8.93 8.78
N PRO A 74 -1.58 -10.04 8.84
CA PRO A 74 -3.03 -10.02 8.64
C PRO A 74 -3.68 -8.97 9.54
N TRP A 75 -4.51 -8.11 8.94
CA TRP A 75 -5.26 -7.13 9.70
C TRP A 75 -6.38 -7.82 10.49
N SER A 76 -6.49 -7.46 11.77
CA SER A 76 -7.62 -7.82 12.63
C SER A 76 -7.93 -6.62 13.53
N PRO A 77 -9.19 -6.20 13.65
CA PRO A 77 -9.56 -5.07 14.52
C PRO A 77 -9.25 -5.36 16.00
N ASP A 78 -9.24 -6.63 16.38
CA ASP A 78 -9.04 -7.10 17.76
C ASP A 78 -7.57 -7.38 18.12
N SER A 79 -6.65 -7.24 17.16
CA SER A 79 -5.23 -7.61 17.31
C SER A 79 -4.28 -6.46 16.98
N LEU A 80 -4.63 -5.26 17.46
CA LEU A 80 -3.81 -4.05 17.32
C LEU A 80 -3.40 -3.51 18.69
N VAL A 81 -2.12 -3.22 18.84
CA VAL A 81 -1.53 -2.56 20.00
C VAL A 81 -1.19 -1.12 19.67
N THR A 82 -1.28 -0.23 20.66
CA THR A 82 -0.85 1.17 20.50
C THR A 82 0.60 1.29 20.97
N THR A 83 1.47 1.75 20.09
CA THR A 83 2.89 1.99 20.40
C THR A 83 3.07 3.19 21.32
N SER A 84 4.28 3.38 21.85
CA SER A 84 4.66 4.56 22.65
C SER A 84 4.49 5.89 21.89
N PHE A 85 4.44 5.85 20.56
CA PHE A 85 4.21 7.00 19.69
C PHE A 85 2.71 7.24 19.38
N GLY A 86 1.80 6.46 19.99
CA GLY A 86 0.36 6.60 19.78
C GLY A 86 -0.14 6.00 18.45
N ILE A 87 0.71 5.26 17.73
CA ILE A 87 0.38 4.62 16.45
C ILE A 87 -0.11 3.20 16.74
N ARG A 88 -1.14 2.74 16.01
CA ARG A 88 -1.63 1.37 16.13
C ARG A 88 -0.85 0.46 15.18
N GLU A 89 -0.40 -0.69 15.68
CA GLU A 89 0.35 -1.70 14.92
C GLU A 89 -0.14 -3.12 15.28
N PRO A 90 0.13 -4.13 14.43
CA PRO A 90 -0.14 -5.53 14.75
C PRO A 90 0.45 -5.96 16.10
N ASP A 91 -0.30 -6.75 16.85
CA ASP A 91 0.19 -7.38 18.08
C ASP A 91 1.48 -8.20 17.83
N GLU A 92 2.38 -8.23 18.80
CA GLU A 92 3.66 -8.96 18.72
C GLU A 92 3.48 -10.44 18.40
N ARG A 93 2.38 -11.04 18.85
CA ARG A 93 2.03 -12.46 18.63
C ARG A 93 1.46 -12.73 17.24
N SER A 94 1.15 -11.69 16.47
CA SER A 94 0.68 -11.85 15.10
C SER A 94 1.78 -12.47 14.23
N THR A 95 1.44 -13.49 13.45
CA THR A 95 2.38 -14.14 12.53
C THR A 95 2.46 -13.35 11.22
N PRO A 96 3.65 -12.88 10.81
CA PRO A 96 3.78 -12.15 9.56
C PRO A 96 3.64 -13.08 8.35
N ILE A 97 3.22 -12.54 7.22
CA ILE A 97 3.30 -13.18 5.91
C ILE A 97 4.46 -12.59 5.10
N PRO A 98 5.05 -13.34 4.15
CA PRO A 98 6.05 -12.78 3.26
C PRO A 98 5.45 -11.66 2.40
N PHE A 99 6.12 -10.52 2.31
CA PHE A 99 5.67 -9.44 1.40
C PHE A 99 5.61 -9.91 -0.06
N ASP A 100 6.33 -10.98 -0.40
CA ASP A 100 6.32 -11.58 -1.72
C ASP A 100 4.98 -12.23 -2.12
N THR A 101 4.06 -12.43 -1.19
CA THR A 101 2.69 -12.91 -1.46
C THR A 101 1.68 -11.79 -1.64
N VAL A 102 2.09 -10.52 -1.48
CA VAL A 102 1.24 -9.35 -1.70
C VAL A 102 1.10 -9.09 -3.20
N ASP A 103 -0.15 -8.86 -3.62
CA ASP A 103 -0.52 -8.54 -5.00
C ASP A 103 -0.55 -7.03 -5.24
N LEU A 104 -1.03 -6.29 -4.25
CA LEU A 104 -1.20 -4.85 -4.33
C LEU A 104 -0.75 -4.20 -3.02
N ALA A 105 0.13 -3.21 -3.09
CA ALA A 105 0.46 -2.36 -1.96
C ALA A 105 -0.15 -0.95 -2.14
N ILE A 106 -1.01 -0.56 -1.20
CA ILE A 106 -1.44 0.81 -1.00
C ILE A 106 -0.42 1.48 -0.08
N VAL A 107 0.32 2.45 -0.60
CA VAL A 107 1.44 3.07 0.10
C VAL A 107 1.09 4.50 0.53
N PRO A 108 1.47 4.91 1.75
CA PRO A 108 1.33 6.29 2.18
C PRO A 108 2.36 7.18 1.48
N ALA A 109 1.98 8.44 1.23
CA ALA A 109 2.86 9.47 0.69
C ALA A 109 2.46 10.84 1.24
N LEU A 110 3.45 11.69 1.51
CA LEU A 110 3.25 13.11 1.85
C LEU A 110 3.02 13.96 0.60
N ALA A 111 3.68 13.58 -0.49
CA ALA A 111 3.53 14.18 -1.79
C ALA A 111 3.93 13.18 -2.86
N TYR A 112 3.54 13.46 -4.10
CA TYR A 112 3.95 12.68 -5.24
C TYR A 112 4.15 13.58 -6.47
N ASP A 113 5.05 13.19 -7.36
CA ASP A 113 5.30 13.95 -8.59
C ASP A 113 4.73 13.35 -9.87
N VAL A 114 4.73 14.14 -10.93
CA VAL A 114 4.21 13.71 -12.24
C VAL A 114 5.01 12.58 -12.88
N ALA A 115 6.23 12.31 -12.39
CA ALA A 115 7.09 11.26 -12.91
C ALA A 115 6.78 9.92 -12.26
N GLY A 116 6.42 9.91 -10.99
CA GLY A 116 6.10 8.67 -10.32
C GLY A 116 6.72 8.50 -8.94
N TYR A 117 7.38 9.52 -8.42
CA TYR A 117 8.12 9.45 -7.18
C TYR A 117 7.31 10.03 -6.04
N ARG A 118 7.50 9.43 -4.85
CA ARG A 118 6.79 9.83 -3.64
C ARG A 118 7.75 10.45 -2.64
N LEU A 119 7.27 11.48 -1.96
CA LEU A 119 7.90 11.95 -0.74
C LEU A 119 7.30 11.18 0.44
N GLY A 120 8.11 10.37 1.12
CA GLY A 120 7.72 9.68 2.35
C GLY A 120 7.96 10.53 3.60
N GLN A 121 7.65 9.97 4.78
CA GLN A 121 7.94 10.56 6.09
C GLN A 121 9.46 10.62 6.45
N GLY A 122 10.35 10.28 5.51
CA GLY A 122 11.81 10.31 5.70
C GLY A 122 12.45 9.05 6.30
N GLY A 123 11.66 8.05 6.74
CA GLY A 123 12.20 6.81 7.35
C GLY A 123 12.69 5.75 6.35
N GLY A 124 12.34 5.85 5.06
CA GLY A 124 12.76 4.91 4.01
C GLY A 124 12.21 3.49 4.10
N TYR A 125 11.31 3.19 5.05
CA TYR A 125 10.76 1.86 5.28
C TYR A 125 10.07 1.26 4.05
N TYR A 126 9.21 2.04 3.39
CA TYR A 126 8.52 1.59 2.19
C TYR A 126 9.47 1.43 1.00
N ASP A 127 10.48 2.28 0.85
CA ASP A 127 11.49 2.13 -0.23
C ASP A 127 12.29 0.85 -0.05
N CYS A 128 12.71 0.55 1.18
CA CYS A 128 13.37 -0.72 1.49
C CYS A 128 12.47 -1.93 1.17
N ALA A 129 11.20 -1.91 1.56
CA ALA A 129 10.26 -3.00 1.30
C ALA A 129 9.98 -3.20 -0.20
N LEU A 130 9.74 -2.11 -0.94
CA LEU A 130 9.48 -2.14 -2.37
C LEU A 130 10.72 -2.55 -3.18
N ALA A 131 11.91 -2.07 -2.79
CA ALA A 131 13.17 -2.45 -3.43
C ALA A 131 13.48 -3.94 -3.20
N ALA A 132 13.29 -4.45 -1.98
CA ALA A 132 13.46 -5.87 -1.67
C ALA A 132 12.52 -6.75 -2.51
N ARG A 133 11.25 -6.34 -2.64
CA ARG A 133 10.25 -7.00 -3.49
C ARG A 133 10.68 -7.03 -4.96
N ARG A 134 11.20 -5.92 -5.49
CA ARG A 134 11.71 -5.84 -6.86
C ARG A 134 12.88 -6.79 -7.09
N SER A 135 13.87 -6.79 -6.19
CA SER A 135 15.08 -7.62 -6.29
C SER A 135 14.80 -9.13 -6.20
N SER A 136 13.90 -9.54 -5.29
CA SER A 136 13.45 -10.93 -5.16
C SER A 136 12.88 -11.44 -6.49
N ARG A 137 12.08 -10.62 -7.19
CA ARG A 137 11.45 -11.01 -8.46
C ARG A 137 12.38 -11.02 -9.66
N GLN A 138 13.34 -10.10 -9.73
CA GLN A 138 14.38 -10.13 -10.79
C GLN A 138 15.16 -11.44 -10.75
N SER A 139 15.38 -11.98 -9.55
CA SER A 139 16.10 -13.23 -9.35
C SER A 139 15.28 -14.48 -9.73
N SER A 140 13.94 -14.40 -9.73
CA SER A 140 13.05 -15.53 -10.05
C SER A 140 12.58 -15.59 -11.52
N GLY A 141 12.89 -14.57 -12.33
CA GLY A 141 12.55 -14.54 -13.77
C GLY A 141 11.05 -14.44 -14.07
N GLN A 142 10.24 -14.06 -13.08
CA GLN A 142 8.78 -14.14 -13.15
C GLN A 142 8.16 -12.76 -13.40
N SER A 143 7.33 -12.64 -14.45
CA SER A 143 6.63 -11.39 -14.79
C SER A 143 5.85 -10.86 -13.60
N SER A 144 6.03 -9.57 -13.29
CA SER A 144 5.50 -8.95 -12.06
C SER A 144 4.03 -8.55 -12.23
N THR A 145 3.16 -9.28 -11.54
CA THR A 145 1.76 -8.91 -11.35
C THR A 145 1.58 -7.94 -10.19
N PHE A 146 2.60 -7.73 -9.35
CA PHE A 146 2.55 -6.79 -8.23
C PHE A 146 2.29 -5.35 -8.70
N ARG A 147 1.42 -4.64 -7.99
CA ARG A 147 1.08 -3.23 -8.25
C ARG A 147 1.18 -2.40 -6.98
N THR A 148 1.39 -1.10 -7.17
CA THR A 148 1.40 -0.12 -6.08
C THR A 148 0.41 1.02 -6.37
N ILE A 149 -0.36 1.40 -5.35
CA ILE A 149 -1.21 2.59 -5.36
C ILE A 149 -0.71 3.56 -4.29
N GLY A 150 -0.31 4.77 -4.68
CA GLY A 150 -0.15 5.88 -3.75
C GLY A 150 -1.49 6.57 -3.49
N LEU A 151 -1.79 6.88 -2.23
CA LEU A 151 -2.93 7.72 -1.88
C LEU A 151 -2.44 9.10 -1.44
N VAL A 152 -2.95 10.14 -2.11
CA VAL A 152 -2.63 11.53 -1.80
C VAL A 152 -3.87 12.41 -1.93
N HIS A 153 -3.86 13.55 -1.25
CA HIS A 153 -4.81 14.64 -1.47
C HIS A 153 -4.47 15.38 -2.77
N PRO A 154 -5.44 16.07 -3.41
CA PRO A 154 -5.18 16.75 -4.68
C PRO A 154 -4.07 17.82 -4.62
N HIS A 155 -3.85 18.45 -3.47
CA HIS A 155 -2.83 19.48 -3.26
C HIS A 155 -1.44 18.91 -2.96
N GLU A 156 -1.32 17.59 -2.82
CA GLU A 156 -0.06 16.87 -2.58
C GLU A 156 0.56 16.34 -3.88
N ILE A 157 -0.03 16.68 -5.03
CA ILE A 157 0.56 16.45 -6.35
C ILE A 157 1.49 17.62 -6.67
N LEU A 158 2.79 17.36 -6.78
CA LEU A 158 3.82 18.34 -7.05
C LEU A 158 4.43 18.16 -8.45
N PRO A 159 5.07 19.20 -9.02
CA PRO A 159 5.81 19.05 -10.28
C PRO A 159 7.00 18.10 -10.17
N ALA A 160 7.68 18.11 -9.03
CA ALA A 160 8.82 17.25 -8.71
C ALA A 160 8.91 17.08 -7.19
N VAL A 161 9.33 15.90 -6.74
CA VAL A 161 9.74 15.66 -5.35
C VAL A 161 11.22 15.31 -5.32
N THR A 162 11.88 15.56 -4.19
CA THR A 162 13.21 15.00 -3.97
C THR A 162 13.10 13.49 -3.88
N HIS A 163 13.90 12.79 -4.67
CA HIS A 163 14.01 11.34 -4.65
C HIS A 163 15.46 10.94 -4.90
N ASP A 164 15.83 9.75 -4.42
CA ASP A 164 17.12 9.12 -4.69
C ASP A 164 17.00 8.06 -5.80
N ASP A 165 18.14 7.59 -6.33
CA ASP A 165 18.17 6.59 -7.42
C ASP A 165 17.62 5.21 -7.00
N TRP A 166 17.54 4.95 -5.70
CA TRP A 166 17.00 3.72 -5.14
C TRP A 166 15.51 3.82 -4.78
N ASP A 167 14.89 4.98 -4.95
CA ASP A 167 13.47 5.16 -4.66
C ASP A 167 12.63 4.44 -5.71
N VAL A 168 11.61 3.74 -5.23
CA VAL A 168 10.75 2.93 -6.11
C VAL A 168 9.56 3.76 -6.56
N GLN A 169 9.47 3.95 -7.88
CA GLN A 169 8.35 4.60 -8.55
C GLN A 169 7.04 3.82 -8.32
N LEU A 170 5.93 4.52 -8.09
CA LEU A 170 4.63 3.87 -7.96
C LEU A 170 3.98 3.62 -9.32
N THR A 171 3.15 2.57 -9.41
CA THR A 171 2.46 2.23 -10.66
C THR A 171 1.21 3.08 -10.88
N THR A 172 0.55 3.48 -9.81
CA THR A 172 -0.68 4.30 -9.84
C THR A 172 -0.70 5.23 -8.63
N VAL A 173 -1.22 6.44 -8.81
CA VAL A 173 -1.58 7.35 -7.72
C VAL A 173 -3.04 7.71 -7.83
N VAL A 174 -3.73 7.72 -6.69
CA VAL A 174 -5.15 8.00 -6.59
C VAL A 174 -5.38 9.19 -5.67
N THR A 175 -6.24 10.10 -6.13
CA THR A 175 -6.81 11.19 -5.34
C THR A 175 -8.34 11.09 -5.36
N PRO A 176 -9.06 11.87 -4.54
CA PRO A 176 -10.51 11.99 -4.67
C PRO A 176 -10.98 12.50 -6.05
N LEU A 177 -10.13 13.23 -6.78
CA LEU A 177 -10.47 13.85 -8.07
C LEU A 177 -10.14 12.97 -9.28
N GLY A 178 -9.31 11.94 -9.11
CA GLY A 178 -8.90 11.10 -10.23
C GLY A 178 -7.67 10.25 -9.92
N ARG A 179 -7.11 9.68 -10.99
CA ARG A 179 -6.01 8.71 -10.94
C ARG A 179 -4.95 9.01 -11.99
N HIS A 180 -3.70 8.78 -11.62
CA HIS A 180 -2.53 8.91 -12.49
C HIS A 180 -1.86 7.54 -12.59
N ARG A 181 -1.59 7.07 -13.81
CA ARG A 181 -0.89 5.79 -14.05
C ARG A 181 0.47 6.08 -14.63
N PHE A 182 1.46 5.31 -14.18
CA PHE A 182 2.83 5.44 -14.64
C PHE A 182 3.24 4.15 -15.34
N PRO A 183 4.08 4.22 -16.40
CA PRO A 183 4.67 3.02 -16.98
C PRO A 183 5.52 2.35 -15.90
N GLY A 184 5.07 1.20 -15.40
CA GLY A 184 5.84 0.42 -14.44
C GLY A 184 7.12 -0.08 -15.10
N SER A 185 8.25 0.08 -14.42
CA SER A 185 9.56 -0.45 -14.81
C SER A 185 9.72 -1.94 -14.49
#